data_AF-A0A919LSK5-F1
#
_entry.id   AF-A0A919LSK5-F1
#
_cell.length_a   1.000
_cell.length_b   1.000
_cell.length_c   1.000
_cell.angle_alpha   90.00
_cell.angle_beta   90.00
_cell.angle_gamma   90.00
#
_symmetry.space_group_name_H-M   'P 1'
#
loop_
_entity.id
_entity.type
_entity.pdbx_description
1 polymer ?
#
loop_
_entity_poly.entity_id
_entity_poly.type
_entity_poly.pdbx_seq_one_letter_code
_entity_poly.pdbx_strand_id
1 'polypeptide(L)' 'MLPSDVSARVAVEAGIADYWYKYVGLKGKIVGMTGYGESAPAEQLFPFFGFTVDHIVATAEQVLNG' A
#
# COMPACT_ATOMS: atom_id res chain seq x y z
N MET A 1 -5.66 6.13 18.38
CA MET A 1 -4.32 5.51 18.50
C MET A 1 -4.44 4.07 18.01
N LEU A 2 -3.54 3.57 17.16
CA LEU A 2 -3.53 2.17 16.71
C LEU A 2 -2.82 1.28 17.76
N PRO A 3 -3.19 -0.01 17.91
CA PRO A 3 -2.56 -0.91 18.88
C PRO A 3 -1.04 -0.99 18.73
N SER A 4 -0.29 -0.67 19.78
CA SER A 4 1.19 -0.61 19.74
C SER A 4 1.85 -1.95 19.44
N ASP A 5 1.24 -3.03 19.90
CA ASP A 5 1.79 -4.38 19.80
C ASP A 5 1.63 -4.97 18.39
N VAL A 6 0.82 -4.32 17.54
CA VAL A 6 0.64 -4.68 16.13
C VAL A 6 1.41 -3.70 15.27
N SER A 7 2.63 -4.07 14.90
CA SER A 7 3.50 -3.26 14.02
C SER A 7 3.44 -3.66 12.54
N ALA A 8 2.97 -4.88 12.25
CA ALA A 8 2.73 -5.36 10.90
C ALA A 8 1.46 -4.70 10.31
N ARG A 9 1.64 -3.70 9.45
CA ARG A 9 0.55 -2.89 8.89
C ARG A 9 0.74 -2.65 7.40
N VAL A 10 -0.34 -2.73 6.65
CA VAL A 10 -0.40 -2.34 5.24
C VAL A 10 -1.52 -1.31 5.05
N ALA A 11 -1.19 -0.16 4.46
CA ALA A 11 -2.19 0.78 3.95
C ALA A 11 -2.40 0.56 2.45
N VAL A 12 -3.65 0.62 1.98
CA VAL A 12 -4.00 0.45 0.57
C VAL A 12 -4.92 1.59 0.16
N GLU A 13 -4.45 2.47 -0.73
CA GLU A 13 -5.23 3.59 -1.25
C GLU A 13 -4.69 4.04 -2.61
N ALA A 14 -5.57 4.27 -3.59
CA ALA A 14 -5.23 4.87 -4.88
C ALA A 14 -4.99 6.39 -4.77
N GLY A 15 -4.14 6.79 -3.83
CA GLY A 15 -3.76 8.16 -3.48
C GLY A 15 -2.30 8.21 -3.03
N ILE A 16 -1.79 9.41 -2.69
CA ILE A 16 -0.37 9.58 -2.37
C ILE A 16 0.05 8.74 -1.16
N ALA A 17 1.11 7.94 -1.31
CA ALA A 17 1.57 7.02 -0.27
C ALA A 17 2.01 7.74 1.00
N ASP A 18 2.71 8.88 0.88
CA ASP A 18 3.40 9.54 2.00
C ASP A 18 2.50 9.87 3.20
N TYR A 19 1.22 10.14 2.96
CA TYR A 19 0.25 10.41 4.03
C TYR A 19 0.15 9.25 5.04
N TRP A 20 0.34 8.01 4.58
CA TRP A 20 0.08 6.81 5.35
C TRP A 20 1.22 6.41 6.30
N TYR A 21 2.43 6.97 6.15
CA TYR A 21 3.55 6.69 7.06
C TYR A 21 3.22 6.98 8.53
N LYS A 22 2.34 7.97 8.79
CA LYS A 22 1.84 8.27 10.14
C LYS A 22 1.18 7.07 10.83
N TYR A 23 0.58 6.15 10.06
CA TYR A 23 -0.21 5.04 10.57
C TYR A 23 0.51 3.69 10.43
N VAL A 24 1.19 3.46 9.32
CA VAL A 24 1.94 2.21 9.10
C VAL A 24 3.30 2.19 9.82
N GLY A 25 3.82 3.37 10.16
CA GLY A 25 5.14 3.51 10.78
C GLY A 25 6.27 3.03 9.87
N LEU A 26 7.44 2.76 10.47
CA LEU A 26 8.64 2.36 9.73
C LEU A 26 8.69 0.85 9.39
N LYS A 27 7.83 0.05 10.02
CA LYS A 27 7.77 -1.42 9.84
C LYS A 27 6.67 -1.87 8.89
N GLY A 28 5.69 -1.01 8.62
CA GLY A 28 4.63 -1.31 7.67
C GLY A 28 5.00 -0.98 6.22
N LYS A 29 4.04 -1.23 5.32
CA LYS A 29 4.15 -0.94 3.89
C LYS A 29 2.88 -0.23 3.40
N ILE A 30 2.99 0.41 2.24
CA ILE A 30 1.90 1.19 1.64
C ILE A 30 1.80 0.76 0.18
N VAL A 31 0.61 0.31 -0.23
CA VAL A 31 0.24 0.16 -1.63
C VAL A 31 -0.53 1.42 -2.00
N GLY A 32 0.18 2.36 -2.63
CA GLY A 32 -0.34 3.68 -2.98
C GLY A 32 0.43 4.34 -4.12
N MET A 33 -0.06 5.49 -4.56
CA MET A 33 0.54 6.27 -5.64
C MET A 33 1.80 7.00 -5.15
N THR A 34 2.81 7.09 -6.01
CA THR A 34 4.06 7.85 -5.78
C THR A 34 4.31 8.90 -6.86
N GLY A 35 3.38 9.07 -7.80
CA GLY A 35 3.45 9.99 -8.91
C GLY A 35 2.07 10.31 -9.49
N TYR A 36 2.07 10.97 -10.65
CA TYR A 36 0.84 11.29 -11.39
C TYR A 36 0.20 10.03 -12.00
N GLY A 37 -1.05 10.19 -12.43
CA GLY A 37 -1.77 9.17 -13.19
C GLY A 37 -1.39 9.16 -14.67
N GLU A 38 -2.01 8.25 -15.41
CA GLU A 38 -1.85 8.09 -16.85
C GLU A 38 -3.22 8.07 -17.55
N SER A 39 -3.24 8.34 -18.86
CA SER A 39 -4.48 8.32 -19.65
C SER A 39 -4.77 6.93 -20.19
N ALA A 40 -5.55 6.14 -19.44
CA ALA A 40 -6.03 4.82 -19.88
C ALA A 40 -7.28 4.40 -19.07
N PRO A 41 -8.00 3.34 -19.49
CA PRO A 41 -9.08 2.77 -18.69
C PRO A 41 -8.62 2.29 -17.31
N ALA A 42 -9.44 2.47 -16.29
CA ALA A 42 -9.10 2.14 -14.90
C ALA A 42 -8.69 0.67 -14.71
N GLU A 43 -9.31 -0.25 -15.44
CA GLU A 43 -8.98 -1.69 -15.43
C GLU A 43 -7.53 -1.99 -15.84
N GLN A 44 -6.91 -1.11 -16.63
CA GLN A 44 -5.50 -1.20 -17.02
C GLN A 44 -4.60 -0.45 -16.02
N LEU A 45 -5.08 0.70 -15.51
CA LEU A 45 -4.33 1.53 -14.57
C LEU A 45 -4.14 0.87 -13.20
N PHE A 46 -5.14 0.17 -12.67
CA PHE A 46 -5.01 -0.47 -11.36
C PHE A 46 -3.88 -1.50 -11.31
N PRO A 47 -3.80 -2.49 -12.23
CA PRO A 47 -2.65 -3.39 -12.30
C PRO A 47 -1.33 -2.68 -12.58
N PHE A 48 -1.34 -1.68 -13.46
CA PHE A 48 -0.14 -0.90 -13.80
C PHE A 48 0.46 -0.18 -12.58
N PHE A 49 -0.38 0.41 -11.72
CA PHE A 49 0.05 1.04 -10.47
C PHE A 49 0.15 0.07 -9.28
N GLY A 50 0.01 -1.24 -9.50
CA GLY A 50 0.18 -2.26 -8.46
C GLY A 50 -1.01 -2.45 -7.53
N PHE A 51 -2.20 -1.95 -7.87
CA PHE A 51 -3.44 -2.24 -7.15
C PHE A 51 -4.04 -3.56 -7.61
N THR A 52 -3.37 -4.66 -7.28
CA THR A 52 -3.87 -6.02 -7.50
C THR A 52 -3.97 -6.75 -6.18
N VAL A 53 -4.89 -7.71 -6.10
CA VAL A 53 -5.06 -8.56 -4.91
C VAL A 53 -3.75 -9.27 -4.59
N ASP A 54 -3.10 -9.86 -5.59
CA ASP A 54 -1.85 -10.60 -5.42
C ASP A 54 -0.73 -9.72 -4.86
N HIS A 55 -0.59 -8.48 -5.34
CA HIS A 55 0.42 -7.57 -4.84
C HIS A 55 0.13 -7.13 -3.40
N ILE A 56 -1.14 -6.90 -3.04
CA ILE A 56 -1.53 -6.53 -1.67
C ILE A 56 -1.24 -7.69 -0.71
N VAL A 57 -1.59 -8.93 -1.10
CA VAL A 57 -1.32 -10.12 -0.29
C VAL A 57 0.17 -10.33 -0.11
N ALA A 58 0.96 -10.29 -1.20
CA ALA A 58 2.41 -10.39 -1.12
C ALA A 58 3.03 -9.30 -0.23
N THR A 59 2.52 -8.07 -0.31
CA THR A 59 2.96 -6.96 0.56
C THR A 59 2.64 -7.24 2.03
N ALA A 60 1.47 -7.79 2.33
CA ALA A 60 1.10 -8.17 3.69
C ALA A 60 1.99 -9.30 4.23
N GLU A 61 2.28 -10.32 3.43
CA GLU A 61 3.19 -11.41 3.82
C GLU A 61 4.61 -10.91 4.10
N GLN A 62 5.12 -9.97 3.30
CA GLN A 62 6.43 -9.34 3.54
C GLN A 62 6.49 -8.63 4.90
N VAL A 63 5.41 -7.96 5.28
CA VAL A 63 5.32 -7.22 6.55
C VAL A 63 5.10 -8.15 7.74
N LEU A 64 4.45 -9.29 7.54
CA LEU A 64 4.22 -10.29 8.60
C LEU A 64 5.46 -11.14 8.88
N ASN A 65 6.28 -11.41 7.86
CA ASN A 65 7.41 -12.34 7.93
C ASN A 65 8.79 -11.65 8.05
N GLY A 66 8.84 -10.31 8.04
CA GLY A 66 10.06 -9.51 8.20
C GLY A 66 10.25 -8.98 9.61
#